data_AF-A0A452T952-F1
#
_entry.id   AF-A0A452T952-F1
#
_cell.length_a   1.000
_cell.length_b   1.000
_cell.length_c   1.000
_cell.angle_alpha   90.00
_cell.angle_beta   90.00
_cell.angle_gamma   90.00
#
_symmetry.space_group_name_H-M   'P 1'
#
loop_
_entity.id
_entity.type
_entity.pdbx_description
1 polymer ?
#
loop_
_entity_poly.entity_id
_entity_poly.type
_entity_poly.pdbx_seq_one_letter_code
_entity_poly.pdbx_strand_id
1 'polypeptide(L)'
;MPILHLRPQRLTTKIDQVAGINYSLVAPLTAMADCLDGQLKGEFYNVAQPSPAPFGPPALAFPPDHERMVYLGFSDYFFNTAGLVYQQAGVLHLTVTDDMIPKGSKFRLTTTFLGALIPQVAKMFPNMTVQLNIWASSPPHLTMLPTGLVFTPALETQAFAVLPNSSLAPLFVLHLVSCSQAWVNGDLSFLLPSHRLLLELKHSDVGPFSVSLRPLVRLQKGFPLPLPANVQLFNLVLQSHQNFLLLGADVHYS
;
A
#
# COMPACT_ATOMS: atom_id res chain seq x y z
N MET A 1 -24.68 40.07 11.26
CA MET A 1 -23.55 39.14 11.29
C MET A 1 -23.88 37.96 10.40
N PRO A 2 -23.05 37.61 9.40
CA PRO A 2 -23.23 36.36 8.66
C PRO A 2 -22.86 35.18 9.56
N ILE A 3 -23.65 34.10 9.52
CA ILE A 3 -23.42 32.85 10.23
C ILE A 3 -23.24 31.77 9.16
N LEU A 4 -22.09 31.09 9.16
CA LEU A 4 -21.86 29.92 8.33
C LEU A 4 -22.36 28.68 9.07
N HIS A 5 -23.45 28.07 8.60
CA HIS A 5 -24.03 26.88 9.19
C HIS A 5 -23.57 25.63 8.44
N LEU A 6 -22.55 24.93 8.96
CA LEU A 6 -22.09 23.65 8.43
C LEU A 6 -22.94 22.52 9.02
N ARG A 7 -23.71 21.83 8.18
CA ARG A 7 -24.41 20.61 8.61
C ARG A 7 -23.41 19.45 8.67
N PRO A 8 -23.41 18.61 9.71
CA PRO A 8 -22.63 17.37 9.73
C PRO A 8 -23.28 16.36 8.76
N GLN A 9 -23.01 16.56 7.48
CA GLN A 9 -23.40 15.62 6.43
C GLN A 9 -22.34 14.51 6.38
N ARG A 10 -22.77 13.28 6.10
CA ARG A 10 -21.81 12.22 5.78
C ARG A 10 -21.02 12.65 4.56
N LEU A 11 -19.74 12.96 4.76
CA LEU A 11 -18.82 13.28 3.69
C LEU A 11 -18.10 12.00 3.33
N THR A 12 -18.60 11.31 2.31
CA THR A 12 -18.01 10.08 1.80
C THR A 12 -17.60 10.25 0.35
N THR A 13 -16.40 9.83 0.02
CA THR A 13 -15.85 9.89 -1.34
C THR A 13 -15.58 8.49 -1.83
N LYS A 14 -16.28 8.04 -2.88
CA LYS A 14 -15.97 6.78 -3.56
C LYS A 14 -14.64 6.93 -4.31
N ILE A 15 -13.70 6.01 -4.09
CA ILE A 15 -12.38 6.01 -4.73
C ILE A 15 -12.41 5.14 -5.98
N ASP A 16 -12.93 3.92 -5.85
CA ASP A 16 -13.09 2.97 -6.95
C ASP A 16 -14.27 2.02 -6.67
N GLN A 17 -14.34 0.89 -7.38
CA GLN A 17 -15.42 -0.08 -7.19
C GLN A 17 -15.35 -0.86 -5.88
N VAL A 18 -14.20 -0.86 -5.21
CA VAL A 18 -13.93 -1.58 -3.96
C VAL A 18 -14.10 -0.65 -2.77
N ALA A 19 -13.44 0.51 -2.79
CA ALA A 19 -13.26 1.34 -1.62
C ALA A 19 -13.86 2.75 -1.76
N GLY A 20 -14.38 3.25 -0.64
CA GLY A 20 -14.64 4.66 -0.42
C GLY A 20 -13.94 5.13 0.85
N ILE A 21 -13.87 6.44 1.05
CA ILE A 21 -13.30 7.06 2.24
C ILE A 21 -14.37 7.89 2.94
N ASN A 22 -14.47 7.72 4.26
CA ASN A 22 -15.32 8.54 5.11
C ASN A 22 -14.50 9.70 5.71
N TYR A 23 -14.79 10.91 5.25
CA TYR A 23 -14.24 12.18 5.73
C TYR A 23 -15.24 12.98 6.58
N SER A 24 -16.27 12.34 7.12
CA SER A 24 -17.23 13.04 7.98
C SER A 24 -16.52 13.61 9.21
N LEU A 25 -16.94 14.80 9.64
CA LEU A 25 -16.50 15.39 10.90
C LEU A 25 -16.91 14.49 12.06
N VAL A 26 -15.97 14.12 12.93
CA VAL A 26 -16.25 13.35 14.15
C VAL A 26 -16.54 14.23 15.36
N ALA A 27 -16.25 15.53 15.25
CA ALA A 27 -16.54 16.56 16.23
C ALA A 27 -16.79 17.91 15.53
N PRO A 28 -17.47 18.87 16.18
CA PRO A 28 -17.52 20.25 15.71
C PRO A 28 -16.11 20.84 15.50
N LEU A 29 -16.01 21.85 14.64
CA LEU A 29 -14.76 22.59 14.46
C LEU A 29 -14.40 23.34 15.76
N THR A 30 -13.12 23.31 16.10
CA THR A 30 -12.58 24.00 17.28
C THR A 30 -11.81 25.22 16.80
N ALA A 31 -12.31 26.42 17.14
CA ALA A 31 -11.59 27.66 16.89
C ALA A 31 -10.63 27.92 18.06
N MET A 32 -9.35 28.11 17.75
CA MET A 32 -8.31 28.55 18.69
C MET A 32 -7.88 29.99 18.36
N ALA A 33 -6.88 30.51 19.06
CA ALA A 33 -6.43 31.89 18.87
C ALA A 33 -5.86 32.15 17.45
N ASP A 34 -5.27 31.13 16.84
CA ASP A 34 -4.48 31.19 15.61
C ASP A 34 -4.83 30.11 14.58
N CYS A 35 -5.65 29.12 14.93
CA CYS A 35 -6.08 28.05 14.01
C CYS A 35 -7.56 27.69 14.14
N LEU A 36 -8.06 26.97 13.13
CA LEU A 36 -9.38 26.34 13.11
C LEU A 36 -9.19 24.85 12.84
N ASP A 37 -9.46 24.03 13.85
CA ASP A 37 -9.21 22.60 13.80
C ASP A 37 -10.48 21.81 13.51
N GLY A 38 -10.39 20.86 12.57
CA GLY A 38 -11.47 19.94 12.23
C GLY A 38 -11.00 18.50 12.26
N GLN A 39 -11.73 17.63 12.96
CA GLN A 39 -11.38 16.22 13.08
C GLN A 39 -12.09 15.36 12.03
N LEU A 40 -11.28 14.88 11.08
CA LEU A 40 -11.56 13.89 10.05
C LEU A 40 -11.89 12.50 10.61
N LYS A 41 -12.95 11.80 10.17
CA LYS A 41 -13.06 10.34 10.41
C LYS A 41 -11.91 9.57 9.76
N GLY A 42 -11.58 9.89 8.51
CA GLY A 42 -10.41 9.37 7.80
C GLY A 42 -10.34 7.84 7.74
N GLU A 43 -11.43 7.18 7.36
CA GLU A 43 -11.53 5.71 7.36
C GLU A 43 -11.92 5.19 5.97
N PHE A 44 -11.13 4.26 5.42
CA PHE A 44 -11.53 3.52 4.23
C PHE A 44 -12.60 2.49 4.59
N TYR A 45 -13.61 2.36 3.73
CA TYR A 45 -14.66 1.35 3.86
C TYR A 45 -14.88 0.64 2.52
N ASN A 46 -15.29 -0.63 2.58
CA ASN A 46 -15.70 -1.37 1.39
C ASN A 46 -17.09 -0.87 0.94
N VAL A 47 -17.22 -0.50 -0.34
CA VAL A 47 -18.45 0.07 -0.90
C VAL A 47 -19.59 -0.94 -0.94
N ALA A 48 -19.29 -2.22 -1.19
CA ALA A 48 -20.29 -3.29 -1.25
C ALA A 48 -20.75 -3.73 0.15
N GLN A 49 -19.83 -3.78 1.11
CA GLN A 49 -20.13 -4.19 2.48
C GLN A 49 -19.35 -3.34 3.49
N PRO A 50 -19.87 -2.16 3.88
CA PRO A 50 -19.21 -1.31 4.86
C PRO A 50 -19.14 -1.99 6.23
N SER A 51 -17.95 -2.06 6.81
CA SER A 51 -17.72 -2.54 8.18
C SER A 51 -16.66 -1.68 8.86
N PRO A 52 -16.77 -1.42 10.17
CA PRO A 52 -15.77 -0.66 10.89
C PRO A 52 -14.44 -1.42 10.95
N ALA A 53 -13.34 -0.68 10.97
CA ALA A 53 -12.01 -1.26 11.18
C ALA A 53 -11.90 -1.90 12.59
N PRO A 54 -11.20 -3.03 12.75
CA PRO A 54 -11.03 -3.72 14.04
C PRO A 54 -10.00 -3.06 14.97
N PHE A 55 -9.53 -1.86 14.63
CA PHE A 55 -8.56 -1.05 15.38
C PHE A 55 -9.01 0.42 15.35
N GLY A 56 -8.44 1.27 16.21
CA GLY A 56 -8.80 2.69 16.33
C GLY A 56 -7.69 3.63 15.88
N PRO A 57 -8.01 4.91 15.59
CA PRO A 57 -7.01 5.91 15.23
C PRO A 57 -6.14 6.32 16.43
N PRO A 58 -4.86 6.63 16.22
CA PRO A 58 -4.00 7.21 17.24
C PRO A 58 -4.35 8.68 17.51
N ALA A 59 -3.95 9.20 18.67
CA ALA A 59 -3.93 10.65 18.91
C ALA A 59 -2.82 11.30 18.06
N LEU A 60 -3.14 12.40 17.40
CA LEU A 60 -2.21 13.14 16.54
C LEU A 60 -1.74 14.41 17.26
N ALA A 61 -0.45 14.46 17.56
CA ALA A 61 0.18 15.65 18.16
C ALA A 61 0.77 16.52 17.05
N PHE A 62 -0.02 17.49 16.56
CA PHE A 62 0.44 18.44 15.55
C PHE A 62 1.48 19.38 16.15
N PRO A 63 2.56 19.71 15.41
CA PRO A 63 3.47 20.77 15.81
C PRO A 63 2.75 22.13 15.76
N PRO A 64 3.13 23.09 16.60
CA PRO A 64 2.57 24.46 16.59
C PRO A 64 3.10 25.29 15.40
N ASP A 65 3.44 24.66 14.28
CA ASP A 65 3.97 25.38 13.11
C ASP A 65 2.84 26.03 12.33
N HIS A 66 3.07 27.29 11.93
CA HIS A 66 2.11 28.12 11.20
C HIS A 66 2.69 28.65 9.87
N GLU A 67 3.69 27.97 9.31
CA GLU A 67 4.35 28.43 8.07
C GLU A 67 3.50 28.25 6.80
N ARG A 68 2.38 27.53 6.87
CA ARG A 68 1.50 27.21 5.74
C ARG A 68 0.05 27.48 6.09
N MET A 69 -0.78 27.70 5.06
CA MET A 69 -2.20 28.02 5.24
C MET A 69 -3.04 26.85 5.78
N VAL A 70 -2.69 25.62 5.43
CA VAL A 70 -3.41 24.42 5.87
C VAL A 70 -2.44 23.30 6.24
N TYR A 71 -2.82 22.52 7.25
CA TYR A 71 -2.11 21.32 7.68
C TYR A 71 -3.09 20.14 7.73
N LEU A 72 -2.68 19.02 7.11
CA LEU A 72 -3.42 17.76 7.09
C LEU A 72 -2.57 16.66 7.72
N GLY A 73 -3.11 15.99 8.73
CA GLY A 73 -2.48 14.84 9.37
C GLY A 73 -3.11 13.54 8.88
N PHE A 74 -2.35 12.72 8.16
CA PHE A 74 -2.77 11.39 7.74
C PHE A 74 -2.20 10.35 8.69
N SER A 75 -3.04 9.83 9.58
CA SER A 75 -2.65 8.79 10.53
C SER A 75 -2.26 7.49 9.83
N ASP A 76 -1.42 6.69 10.46
CA ASP A 76 -1.20 5.30 10.05
C ASP A 76 -2.52 4.51 9.97
N TYR A 77 -3.48 4.80 10.85
CA TYR A 77 -4.84 4.29 10.80
C TYR A 77 -5.52 4.50 9.43
N PHE A 78 -5.44 5.70 8.87
CA PHE A 78 -6.00 6.00 7.54
C PHE A 78 -5.45 5.04 6.47
N PHE A 79 -4.13 4.84 6.43
CA PHE A 79 -3.50 3.94 5.46
C PHE A 79 -3.75 2.46 5.74
N ASN A 80 -3.75 2.05 7.02
CA ASN A 80 -4.00 0.66 7.41
C ASN A 80 -5.44 0.22 7.12
N THR A 81 -6.42 1.12 7.23
CA THR A 81 -7.80 0.82 6.82
C THR A 81 -7.91 0.61 5.30
N ALA A 82 -7.13 1.33 4.49
CA ALA A 82 -7.06 1.08 3.05
C ALA A 82 -6.51 -0.33 2.77
N GLY A 83 -5.38 -0.68 3.39
CA GLY A 83 -4.76 -2.01 3.26
C GLY A 83 -5.72 -3.14 3.63
N LEU A 84 -6.48 -2.95 4.72
CA LEU A 84 -7.52 -3.88 5.15
C LEU A 84 -8.63 -4.06 4.10
N VAL A 85 -9.23 -2.95 3.64
CA VAL A 85 -10.35 -3.00 2.68
C VAL A 85 -9.96 -3.68 1.38
N TYR A 86 -8.81 -3.32 0.80
CA TYR A 86 -8.35 -3.90 -0.46
C TYR A 86 -7.93 -5.36 -0.31
N GLN A 87 -7.34 -5.74 0.83
CA GLN A 87 -6.96 -7.13 1.08
C GLN A 87 -8.20 -8.02 1.28
N GLN A 88 -9.18 -7.58 2.07
CA GLN A 88 -10.43 -8.32 2.29
C GLN A 88 -11.27 -8.46 1.02
N ALA A 89 -11.18 -7.47 0.11
CA ALA A 89 -11.82 -7.55 -1.20
C ALA A 89 -11.12 -8.53 -2.17
N GLY A 90 -9.95 -9.09 -1.81
CA GLY A 90 -9.22 -10.05 -2.63
C GLY A 90 -8.57 -9.44 -3.88
N VAL A 91 -8.51 -8.11 -3.99
CA VAL A 91 -7.98 -7.43 -5.19
C VAL A 91 -6.48 -7.18 -5.13
N LEU A 92 -5.83 -7.39 -3.98
CA LEU A 92 -4.38 -7.39 -3.85
C LEU A 92 -3.78 -8.71 -4.36
N HIS A 93 -4.02 -8.99 -5.64
CA HIS A 93 -3.55 -10.18 -6.36
C HIS A 93 -2.93 -9.76 -7.70
N LEU A 94 -1.79 -10.37 -8.04
CA LEU A 94 -1.04 -10.14 -9.27
C LEU A 94 -0.62 -11.47 -9.87
N THR A 95 -0.89 -11.64 -11.16
CA THR A 95 -0.32 -12.72 -11.95
C THR A 95 0.84 -12.18 -12.78
N VAL A 96 2.00 -12.84 -12.70
CA VAL A 96 3.20 -12.49 -13.46
C VAL A 96 3.58 -13.67 -14.37
N THR A 97 3.71 -13.39 -15.66
CA THR A 97 4.09 -14.35 -16.69
C THR A 97 5.40 -13.92 -17.38
N ASP A 98 6.05 -14.85 -18.10
CA ASP A 98 7.36 -14.61 -18.73
C ASP A 98 7.35 -13.51 -19.81
N ASP A 99 6.21 -13.28 -20.46
CA ASP A 99 6.03 -12.22 -21.46
C ASP A 99 6.00 -10.81 -20.84
N MET A 100 5.65 -10.69 -19.55
CA MET A 100 5.72 -9.43 -18.80
C MET A 100 7.16 -9.04 -18.43
N ILE A 101 8.10 -9.98 -18.54
CA ILE A 101 9.51 -9.72 -18.24
C ILE A 101 10.18 -9.04 -19.45
N PRO A 102 10.79 -7.86 -19.29
CA PRO A 102 11.45 -7.15 -20.38
C PRO A 102 12.48 -8.03 -21.11
N LYS A 103 12.48 -8.00 -22.44
CA LYS A 103 13.32 -8.89 -23.27
C LYS A 103 14.83 -8.78 -23.01
N GLY A 104 15.30 -7.63 -22.52
CA GLY A 104 16.71 -7.41 -22.14
C GLY A 104 17.08 -7.93 -20.73
N SER A 105 16.13 -8.47 -19.97
CA SER A 105 16.37 -9.02 -18.65
C SER A 105 17.13 -10.34 -18.72
N LYS A 106 18.13 -10.52 -17.83
CA LYS A 106 18.80 -11.80 -17.63
C LYS A 106 17.92 -12.83 -16.90
N PHE A 107 16.88 -12.35 -16.23
CA PHE A 107 15.89 -13.18 -15.55
C PHE A 107 14.78 -13.55 -16.52
N ARG A 108 14.36 -14.82 -16.51
CA ARG A 108 13.21 -15.33 -17.26
C ARG A 108 12.37 -16.22 -16.34
N LEU A 109 11.05 -16.16 -16.48
CA LEU A 109 10.12 -17.06 -15.82
C LEU A 109 9.98 -18.32 -16.68
N THR A 110 11.01 -19.15 -16.67
CA THR A 110 11.02 -20.44 -17.38
C THR A 110 11.49 -21.54 -16.45
N THR A 111 11.06 -22.78 -16.72
CA THR A 111 11.49 -23.94 -15.95
C THR A 111 12.98 -24.21 -16.11
N THR A 112 13.57 -23.84 -17.25
CA THR A 112 15.02 -23.88 -17.47
C THR A 112 15.77 -22.92 -16.56
N PHE A 113 15.32 -21.66 -16.44
CA PHE A 113 15.93 -20.68 -15.56
C PHE A 113 15.77 -21.07 -14.08
N LEU A 114 14.57 -21.45 -13.65
CA LEU A 114 14.35 -21.96 -12.29
C LEU A 114 15.11 -23.25 -12.02
N GLY A 115 15.30 -24.10 -13.03
CA GLY A 115 16.05 -25.35 -12.97
C GLY A 115 17.50 -25.19 -12.55
N ALA A 116 18.11 -24.02 -12.81
CA ALA A 116 19.45 -23.71 -12.32
C ALA A 116 19.52 -23.62 -10.78
N LEU A 117 18.40 -23.29 -10.12
CA LEU A 117 18.27 -23.21 -8.67
C LEU A 117 17.59 -24.45 -8.08
N ILE A 118 16.60 -24.99 -8.79
CA ILE A 118 15.77 -26.13 -8.37
C ILE A 118 15.78 -27.17 -9.50
N PRO A 119 16.79 -28.04 -9.60
CA PRO A 119 16.96 -28.96 -10.74
C PRO A 119 15.75 -29.85 -11.05
N GLN A 120 14.94 -30.18 -10.04
CA GLN A 120 13.72 -30.98 -10.22
C GLN A 120 12.68 -30.29 -11.09
N VAL A 121 12.61 -28.95 -11.09
CA VAL A 121 11.67 -28.18 -11.93
C VAL A 121 11.95 -28.44 -13.41
N ALA A 122 13.20 -28.30 -13.84
CA ALA A 122 13.58 -28.54 -15.24
C ALA A 122 13.46 -30.03 -15.63
N LYS A 123 13.66 -30.94 -14.68
CA LYS A 123 13.53 -32.39 -14.91
C LYS A 123 12.07 -32.82 -15.10
N MET A 124 11.16 -32.34 -14.25
CA MET A 124 9.74 -32.70 -14.28
C MET A 124 8.97 -31.93 -15.37
N PHE A 125 9.35 -30.68 -15.63
CA PHE A 125 8.65 -29.76 -16.53
C PHE A 125 9.63 -29.15 -17.56
N PRO A 126 10.20 -29.95 -18.47
CA PRO A 126 11.22 -29.47 -19.40
C PRO A 126 10.63 -28.47 -20.42
N ASN A 127 11.36 -27.38 -20.68
CA ASN A 127 11.05 -26.37 -21.71
C ASN A 127 9.67 -25.71 -21.57
N MET A 128 9.26 -25.36 -20.35
CA MET A 128 7.98 -24.70 -20.07
C MET A 128 8.19 -23.28 -19.53
N THR A 129 7.19 -22.42 -19.73
CA THR A 129 7.12 -21.12 -19.06
C THR A 129 6.58 -21.27 -17.65
N VAL A 130 6.88 -20.29 -16.80
CA VAL A 130 6.42 -20.23 -15.41
C VAL A 130 5.47 -19.05 -15.25
N GLN A 131 4.41 -19.28 -14.50
CA GLN A 131 3.50 -18.25 -14.02
C GLN A 131 3.64 -18.13 -12.50
N LEU A 132 3.71 -16.91 -12.00
CA LEU A 132 3.67 -16.61 -10.56
C LEU A 132 2.33 -15.95 -10.23
N ASN A 133 1.58 -16.53 -9.32
CA ASN A 133 0.43 -15.86 -8.70
C ASN A 133 0.87 -15.33 -7.34
N ILE A 134 0.75 -14.02 -7.13
CA ILE A 134 1.22 -13.31 -5.95
C ILE A 134 0.02 -12.63 -5.31
N TRP A 135 -0.20 -12.80 -4.01
CA TRP A 135 -1.29 -12.14 -3.28
C TRP A 135 -0.86 -11.69 -1.89
N ALA A 136 -1.58 -10.72 -1.33
CA ALA A 136 -1.42 -10.33 0.07
C ALA A 136 -2.10 -11.37 0.99
N SER A 137 -1.30 -12.08 1.80
CA SER A 137 -1.81 -13.09 2.72
C SER A 137 -2.43 -12.48 3.99
N SER A 138 -2.08 -11.23 4.29
CA SER A 138 -2.71 -10.42 5.32
C SER A 138 -2.77 -8.95 4.91
N PRO A 139 -3.61 -8.12 5.55
CA PRO A 139 -3.61 -6.68 5.32
C PRO A 139 -2.21 -6.10 5.50
N PRO A 140 -1.67 -5.40 4.48
CA PRO A 140 -0.33 -4.85 4.59
C PRO A 140 -0.31 -3.74 5.64
N HIS A 141 0.71 -3.74 6.51
CA HIS A 141 0.78 -2.81 7.62
C HIS A 141 1.73 -1.65 7.34
N LEU A 142 1.30 -0.44 7.69
CA LEU A 142 2.09 0.77 7.60
C LEU A 142 2.21 1.41 8.99
N THR A 143 3.44 1.73 9.39
CA THR A 143 3.74 2.43 10.64
C THR A 143 4.42 3.76 10.32
N MET A 144 3.96 4.84 10.94
CA MET A 144 4.55 6.17 10.80
C MET A 144 5.47 6.48 11.98
N LEU A 145 6.72 6.83 11.69
CA LEU A 145 7.73 7.22 12.66
C LEU A 145 8.28 8.61 12.30
N PRO A 146 8.89 9.35 13.25
CA PRO A 146 9.59 10.60 12.93
C PRO A 146 10.70 10.42 11.88
N THR A 147 11.30 9.23 11.82
CA THR A 147 12.34 8.87 10.84
C THR A 147 11.78 8.38 9.51
N GLY A 148 10.48 8.51 9.25
CA GLY A 148 9.84 8.06 8.02
C GLY A 148 8.81 6.95 8.22
N LEU A 149 8.51 6.24 7.15
CA LEU A 149 7.41 5.29 7.09
C LEU A 149 7.96 3.87 6.97
N VAL A 150 7.39 2.95 7.73
CA VAL A 150 7.72 1.52 7.65
C VAL A 150 6.54 0.79 7.04
N PHE A 151 6.76 0.17 5.87
CA PHE A 151 5.76 -0.65 5.19
C PHE A 151 6.16 -2.12 5.24
N THR A 152 5.24 -2.96 5.75
CA THR A 152 5.47 -4.39 6.02
C THR A 152 4.40 -5.23 5.34
N PRO A 153 4.52 -5.54 4.03
CA PRO A 153 3.62 -6.45 3.36
C PRO A 153 4.01 -7.90 3.65
N ALA A 154 2.98 -8.73 3.84
CA ALA A 154 3.09 -10.18 3.84
C ALA A 154 2.41 -10.72 2.59
N LEU A 155 3.19 -11.37 1.73
CA LEU A 155 2.76 -11.89 0.44
C LEU A 155 2.91 -13.40 0.41
N GLU A 156 2.02 -14.06 -0.30
CA GLU A 156 2.19 -15.43 -0.73
C GLU A 156 2.39 -15.46 -2.24
N THR A 157 3.23 -16.38 -2.71
CA THR A 157 3.54 -16.55 -4.12
C THR A 157 3.50 -18.02 -4.48
N GLN A 158 2.58 -18.40 -5.35
CA GLN A 158 2.51 -19.73 -5.93
C GLN A 158 3.10 -19.72 -7.34
N ALA A 159 4.09 -20.58 -7.56
CA ALA A 159 4.68 -20.81 -8.86
C ALA A 159 4.02 -21.99 -9.56
N PHE A 160 3.76 -21.84 -10.86
CA PHE A 160 3.20 -22.87 -11.72
C PHE A 160 4.06 -23.03 -12.97
N ALA A 161 4.22 -24.27 -13.44
CA ALA A 161 4.62 -24.54 -14.82
C ALA A 161 3.38 -24.49 -15.71
N VAL A 162 3.48 -23.76 -16.82
CA VAL A 162 2.41 -23.70 -17.83
C VAL A 162 2.60 -24.84 -18.81
N LEU A 163 1.68 -25.81 -18.80
CA LEU A 163 1.73 -26.99 -19.66
C LEU A 163 1.34 -26.64 -21.11
N PRO A 164 1.65 -27.49 -22.11
CA PRO A 164 1.31 -27.25 -23.51
C PRO A 164 -0.19 -27.08 -23.79
N ASN A 165 -1.05 -27.64 -22.93
CA ASN A 165 -2.50 -27.48 -22.98
C ASN A 165 -3.00 -26.24 -22.20
N SER A 166 -2.09 -25.33 -21.83
CA SER A 166 -2.33 -24.13 -21.01
C SER A 166 -2.81 -24.38 -19.58
N SER A 167 -2.84 -25.63 -19.11
CA SER A 167 -3.11 -25.92 -17.71
C SER A 167 -1.91 -25.60 -16.83
N LEU A 168 -2.17 -25.31 -15.55
CA LEU A 168 -1.15 -24.92 -14.58
C LEU A 168 -0.80 -26.10 -13.68
N ALA A 169 0.45 -26.54 -13.73
CA ALA A 169 0.98 -27.52 -12.79
C ALA A 169 1.68 -26.81 -11.62
N PRO A 170 1.25 -27.02 -10.36
CA PRO A 170 1.85 -26.35 -9.21
C PRO A 170 3.30 -26.79 -9.02
N LEU A 171 4.16 -25.85 -8.64
CA LEU A 171 5.57 -26.11 -8.36
C LEU A 171 5.88 -25.96 -6.87
N PHE A 172 5.61 -24.77 -6.31
CA PHE A 172 5.88 -24.46 -4.91
C PHE A 172 5.14 -23.19 -4.48
N VAL A 173 5.02 -23.02 -3.16
CA VAL A 173 4.45 -21.84 -2.51
C VAL A 173 5.48 -21.20 -1.60
N LEU A 174 5.73 -19.92 -1.79
CA LEU A 174 6.60 -19.10 -0.97
C LEU A 174 5.79 -18.12 -0.13
N HIS A 175 6.20 -17.92 1.11
CA HIS A 175 5.75 -16.83 1.96
C HIS A 175 6.85 -15.77 2.04
N LEU A 176 6.50 -14.54 1.70
CA LEU A 176 7.39 -13.41 1.59
C LEU A 176 6.95 -12.34 2.60
N VAL A 177 7.81 -12.03 3.56
CA VAL A 177 7.67 -10.85 4.41
C VAL A 177 8.79 -9.89 4.08
N SER A 178 8.43 -8.64 3.75
CA SER A 178 9.42 -7.59 3.53
C SER A 178 9.18 -6.45 4.48
N CYS A 179 10.25 -5.80 4.91
CA CYS A 179 10.20 -4.55 5.65
C CYS A 179 10.93 -3.49 4.82
N SER A 180 10.22 -2.40 4.52
CA SER A 180 10.70 -1.33 3.67
C SER A 180 10.51 0.01 4.36
N GLN A 181 11.53 0.88 4.29
CA GLN A 181 11.52 2.19 4.96
C GLN A 181 11.52 3.33 3.95
N ALA A 182 10.40 4.03 3.83
CA ALA A 182 10.30 5.19 2.94
C ALA A 182 10.51 6.50 3.69
N TRP A 183 11.09 7.46 2.98
CA TRP A 183 11.32 8.83 3.45
C TRP A 183 10.56 9.76 2.52
N VAL A 184 10.02 10.85 3.06
CA VAL A 184 9.32 11.84 2.24
C VAL A 184 10.21 13.05 2.06
N ASN A 185 10.54 13.39 0.81
CA ASN A 185 11.38 14.54 0.45
C ASN A 185 10.69 15.35 -0.66
N GLY A 186 9.89 16.35 -0.27
CA GLY A 186 9.25 17.34 -1.16
C GLY A 186 8.16 16.77 -2.08
N ASP A 187 8.53 15.76 -2.87
CA ASP A 187 7.65 14.85 -3.58
C ASP A 187 7.52 13.56 -2.75
N LEU A 188 6.35 12.90 -2.77
CA LEU A 188 6.12 11.58 -2.16
C LEU A 188 6.97 10.50 -2.86
N SER A 189 8.29 10.54 -2.63
CA SER A 189 9.26 9.62 -3.18
C SER A 189 9.42 8.44 -2.23
N PHE A 190 8.57 7.43 -2.39
CA PHE A 190 8.73 6.17 -1.66
C PHE A 190 10.01 5.47 -2.12
N LEU A 191 11.10 5.66 -1.39
CA LEU A 191 12.26 4.80 -1.49
C LEU A 191 11.97 3.55 -0.66
N LEU A 192 12.03 2.37 -1.27
CA LEU A 192 11.93 1.08 -0.58
C LEU A 192 13.34 0.51 -0.44
N PRO A 193 14.18 0.96 0.52
CA PRO A 193 15.35 0.20 0.89
C PRO A 193 14.86 -1.10 1.52
N SER A 194 14.98 -2.19 0.77
CA SER A 194 14.67 -3.54 1.22
C SER A 194 15.74 -3.96 2.24
N HIS A 195 15.60 -3.57 3.50
CA HIS A 195 16.60 -3.89 4.51
C HIS A 195 16.55 -5.36 4.92
N ARG A 196 15.37 -6.01 4.88
CA ARG A 196 15.20 -7.45 5.15
C ARG A 196 14.03 -8.02 4.36
N LEU A 197 14.33 -8.95 3.47
CA LEU A 197 13.37 -9.82 2.80
C LEU A 197 13.48 -11.20 3.45
N LEU A 198 12.43 -11.61 4.15
CA LEU A 198 12.30 -12.94 4.71
C LEU A 198 11.46 -13.77 3.74
N LEU A 199 12.01 -14.91 3.34
CA LEU A 199 11.37 -15.79 2.37
C LEU A 199 11.38 -17.20 2.95
N GLU A 200 10.18 -17.80 3.02
CA GLU A 200 9.95 -19.10 3.61
C GLU A 200 9.27 -20.01 2.57
N LEU A 201 9.75 -21.25 2.44
CA LEU A 201 9.07 -22.26 1.64
C LEU A 201 7.91 -22.85 2.45
N LYS A 202 6.67 -22.60 2.03
CA LYS A 202 5.48 -23.18 2.68
C LYS A 202 5.18 -24.58 2.18
N HIS A 203 5.28 -24.78 0.87
CA HIS A 203 4.99 -26.05 0.21
C HIS A 203 5.79 -26.20 -1.07
N SER A 204 6.09 -27.44 -1.47
CA SER A 204 6.77 -27.75 -2.73
C SER A 204 6.30 -29.10 -3.29
N ASP A 205 5.82 -29.08 -4.53
CA ASP A 205 5.43 -30.25 -5.31
C ASP A 205 6.61 -30.80 -6.14
N VAL A 206 7.75 -30.11 -6.12
CA VAL A 206 9.00 -30.48 -6.81
C VAL A 206 10.10 -30.94 -5.86
N GLY A 207 9.73 -31.27 -4.62
CA GLY A 207 10.64 -31.69 -3.55
C GLY A 207 11.28 -30.52 -2.78
N PRO A 208 12.05 -30.80 -1.71
CA PRO A 208 12.63 -29.77 -0.86
C PRO A 208 13.75 -29.01 -1.56
N PHE A 209 13.82 -27.70 -1.36
CA PHE A 209 14.93 -26.86 -1.80
C PHE A 209 15.14 -25.68 -0.85
N SER A 210 16.38 -25.17 -0.79
CA SER A 210 16.71 -24.00 0.02
C SER A 210 16.32 -22.72 -0.69
N VAL A 211 15.65 -21.83 0.02
CA VAL A 211 15.21 -20.55 -0.53
C VAL A 211 16.23 -19.47 -0.20
N SER A 212 16.89 -18.93 -1.22
CA SER A 212 17.69 -17.71 -1.08
C SER A 212 17.48 -16.83 -2.30
N LEU A 213 16.87 -15.65 -2.12
CA LEU A 213 16.66 -14.66 -3.19
C LEU A 213 17.21 -13.31 -2.77
N ARG A 214 17.79 -12.59 -3.75
CA ARG A 214 18.13 -11.17 -3.61
C ARG A 214 16.92 -10.34 -4.08
N PRO A 215 16.49 -9.31 -3.33
CA PRO A 215 15.32 -8.50 -3.70
C PRO A 215 15.56 -7.73 -5.02
N LEU A 216 14.56 -7.71 -5.90
CA LEU A 216 14.65 -7.05 -7.21
C LEU A 216 13.31 -6.46 -7.68
N VAL A 217 12.62 -5.61 -6.89
CA VAL A 217 11.48 -4.82 -7.41
C VAL A 217 11.37 -3.47 -6.70
N ARG A 218 11.02 -2.41 -7.45
CA ARG A 218 10.66 -1.07 -6.96
C ARG A 218 9.21 -0.77 -7.38
N LEU A 219 8.38 -0.27 -6.47
CA LEU A 219 6.99 0.18 -6.73
C LEU A 219 6.87 1.68 -6.47
N GLN A 220 6.17 2.42 -7.34
CA GLN A 220 5.78 3.83 -7.14
C GLN A 220 4.37 4.09 -7.68
N LYS A 221 3.42 4.46 -6.81
CA LYS A 221 2.16 5.14 -7.18
C LYS A 221 1.53 5.82 -5.93
N GLY A 222 0.92 7.00 -6.08
CA GLY A 222 0.33 7.81 -4.99
C GLY A 222 -1.21 7.79 -4.94
N PHE A 223 -1.80 8.53 -4.00
CA PHE A 223 -3.26 8.62 -3.73
C PHE A 223 -3.78 10.08 -3.74
N PRO A 224 -5.05 10.33 -4.10
CA PRO A 224 -5.62 11.69 -4.14
C PRO A 224 -5.97 12.25 -2.74
N LEU A 225 -5.80 13.57 -2.54
CA LEU A 225 -6.13 14.28 -1.31
C LEU A 225 -7.60 14.77 -1.29
N PRO A 226 -8.26 14.85 -0.12
CA PRO A 226 -9.64 15.37 0.00
C PRO A 226 -9.65 16.91 -0.04
N LEU A 227 -9.70 17.48 -1.24
CA LEU A 227 -9.80 18.93 -1.44
C LEU A 227 -11.23 19.34 -1.81
N PRO A 228 -11.76 20.48 -1.31
CA PRO A 228 -12.98 21.08 -1.84
C PRO A 228 -12.84 21.41 -3.33
N ALA A 229 -13.98 21.55 -4.02
CA ALA A 229 -13.98 21.99 -5.42
C ALA A 229 -13.29 23.37 -5.55
N ASN A 230 -12.48 23.52 -6.60
CA ASN A 230 -11.71 24.72 -6.94
C ASN A 230 -10.59 25.12 -5.96
N VAL A 231 -10.16 24.20 -5.11
CA VAL A 231 -8.98 24.40 -4.23
C VAL A 231 -7.77 23.69 -4.83
N GLN A 232 -6.67 24.43 -5.01
CA GLN A 232 -5.36 23.90 -5.37
C GLN A 232 -4.37 24.12 -4.25
N LEU A 233 -3.53 23.10 -3.98
CA LEU A 233 -2.45 23.18 -2.99
C LEU A 233 -1.11 23.42 -3.67
N PHE A 234 -0.29 24.31 -3.12
CA PHE A 234 1.08 24.57 -3.55
C PHE A 234 2.02 24.77 -2.34
N ASN A 235 3.33 24.88 -2.58
CA ASN A 235 4.36 24.96 -1.51
C ASN A 235 4.27 23.81 -0.49
N LEU A 236 4.09 22.58 -0.98
CA LEU A 236 3.89 21.40 -0.16
C LEU A 236 5.10 21.14 0.75
N VAL A 237 4.82 20.90 2.03
CA VAL A 237 5.75 20.39 3.02
C VAL A 237 5.21 19.07 3.54
N LEU A 238 6.02 18.03 3.48
CA LEU A 238 5.70 16.71 3.99
C LEU A 238 6.69 16.34 5.10
N GLN A 239 6.16 16.03 6.27
CA GLN A 239 6.94 15.68 7.45
C GLN A 239 6.38 14.41 8.09
N SER A 240 7.26 13.47 8.41
CA SER A 240 6.87 12.25 9.12
C SER A 240 6.89 12.51 10.63
N HIS A 241 5.81 12.16 11.31
CA HIS A 241 5.69 12.25 12.77
C HIS A 241 5.36 10.87 13.34
N GLN A 242 5.40 10.76 14.67
CA GLN A 242 4.92 9.55 15.34
C GLN A 242 3.43 9.35 15.03
N ASN A 243 3.10 8.22 14.40
CA ASN A 243 1.74 7.78 14.04
C ASN A 243 1.05 8.53 12.89
N PHE A 244 1.63 9.59 12.30
CA PHE A 244 1.02 10.27 11.16
C PHE A 244 2.02 10.96 10.24
N LEU A 245 1.58 11.20 9.01
CA LEU A 245 2.23 12.05 8.03
C LEU A 245 1.57 13.43 8.03
N LEU A 246 2.36 14.47 8.28
CA LEU A 246 1.91 15.86 8.21
C LEU A 246 2.14 16.40 6.80
N LEU A 247 1.10 16.95 6.19
CA LEU A 247 1.13 17.69 4.93
C LEU A 247 0.73 19.14 5.19
N GLY A 248 1.69 20.05 5.09
CA GLY A 248 1.48 21.50 5.11
C GLY A 248 1.43 22.05 3.68
N ALA A 249 0.52 22.99 3.40
CA ALA A 249 0.38 23.58 2.08
C ALA A 249 -0.21 24.99 2.11
N ASP A 250 0.09 25.78 1.08
CA ASP A 250 -0.61 27.02 0.79
C ASP A 250 -1.79 26.75 -0.17
N VAL A 251 -2.84 27.56 -0.07
CA VAL A 251 -4.11 27.33 -0.75
C VAL A 251 -4.35 28.41 -1.81
N HIS A 252 -4.63 27.99 -3.03
CA HIS A 252 -5.15 28.86 -4.09
C HIS A 252 -6.59 28.46 -4.41
N TYR A 253 -7.51 29.43 -4.35
CA TYR A 253 -8.91 29.25 -4.75
C TYR A 253 -9.11 29.80 -6.16
N SER A 254 -9.75 29.03 -7.05
CA SER A 254 -10.00 29.41 -8.45
C SER A 254 -11.48 29.58 -8.79
#